data_AF-A0A1M4VCV5-F1
#
_entry.id   AF-A0A1M4VCV5-F1
#
_cell.length_a   1.000
_cell.length_b   1.000
_cell.length_c   1.000
_cell.angle_alpha   90.00
_cell.angle_beta   90.00
_cell.angle_gamma   90.00
#
_symmetry.space_group_name_H-M   'P 1'
#
loop_
_entity.id
_entity.type
_entity.pdbx_description
1 polymer ?
#
loop_
_entity_poly.entity_id
_entity_poly.type
_entity_poly.pdbx_seq_one_letter_code
_entity_poly.pdbx_strand_id
1 'polypeptide(L)' 'MKLSTYLEDNKLTHSAFAERIGVSQGAVTRYANGARLPRPAVMACIRQATAGAVTYRDFLEEPEAAE' A
#
# COMPACT_ATOMS: atom_id res chain seq x y z
N MET A 1 -5.11 1.91 8.78
CA MET A 1 -3.89 2.63 8.40
C MET A 1 -3.67 2.50 6.90
N LYS A 2 -3.59 3.63 6.17
CA LYS A 2 -3.35 3.59 4.72
C LYS A 2 -1.89 3.24 4.41
N LEU A 3 -1.66 2.66 3.23
CA LEU A 3 -0.32 2.34 2.75
C LEU A 3 0.58 3.57 2.71
N SER A 4 0.06 4.72 2.25
CA SER A 4 0.80 5.98 2.18
C SER A 4 1.32 6.43 3.54
N THR A 5 0.45 6.41 4.56
CA THR A 5 0.81 6.74 5.95
C THR A 5 1.87 5.78 6.49
N TYR A 6 1.73 4.47 6.22
CA TYR A 6 2.75 3.50 6.61
C TYR A 6 4.11 3.78 6.00
N LEU A 7 4.15 4.15 4.72
CA LEU A 7 5.38 4.50 4.04
C LEU A 7 6.03 5.75 4.65
N GLU A 8 5.23 6.77 4.96
CA GLU A 8 5.70 8.01 5.60
C GLU A 8 6.25 7.76 7.02
N ASP A 9 5.50 7.05 7.86
CA ASP A 9 5.90 6.73 9.24
C ASP A 9 7.20 5.92 9.29
N ASN A 10 7.39 5.02 8.33
CA ASN A 10 8.58 4.18 8.23
C ASN A 10 9.69 4.83 7.38
N LYS A 11 9.50 6.05 6.87
CA LYS A 11 10.42 6.74 5.94
C LYS A 11 10.81 5.87 4.74
N LEU A 12 9.89 5.03 4.28
CA LEU A 12 10.07 4.15 3.13
C LEU A 12 9.61 4.85 1.87
N THR A 13 10.42 4.79 0.83
CA THR A 13 10.02 5.24 -0.49
C THR A 13 9.13 4.19 -1.16
N HIS A 14 8.27 4.65 -2.08
CA HIS A 14 7.43 3.76 -2.89
C HIS A 14 8.26 2.71 -3.66
N SER A 15 9.46 3.08 -4.13
CA SER A 15 10.37 2.17 -4.83
C SER A 15 10.95 1.12 -3.89
N ALA A 16 11.46 1.51 -2.73
CA ALA A 16 12.01 0.59 -1.74
C ALA A 16 10.95 -0.42 -1.26
N PHE A 17 9.72 0.05 -1.04
CA PHE A 17 8.63 -0.85 -0.67
C PHE A 17 8.22 -1.78 -1.82
N ALA A 18 8.23 -1.27 -3.06
CA ALA A 18 7.93 -2.07 -4.24
C ALA A 18 8.92 -3.21 -4.43
N GLU A 19 10.22 -2.94 -4.27
CA GLU A 19 11.27 -3.96 -4.30
C GLU A 19 11.06 -5.01 -3.21
N ARG A 20 10.66 -4.58 -2.00
CA ARG A 20 10.42 -5.49 -0.87
C ARG A 20 9.26 -6.46 -1.09
N ILE A 21 8.21 -6.04 -1.80
CA ILE A 21 7.04 -6.89 -2.10
C ILE A 21 7.08 -7.50 -3.51
N GLY A 22 8.12 -7.23 -4.29
CA GLY A 22 8.31 -7.76 -5.64
C GLY A 22 7.38 -7.18 -6.72
N VAL A 23 7.03 -5.89 -6.61
CA VAL A 23 6.22 -5.19 -7.63
C VAL A 23 6.93 -3.94 -8.15
N SER A 24 6.34 -3.24 -9.12
CA SER A 24 6.88 -1.97 -9.61
C SER A 24 6.50 -0.80 -8.70
N GLN A 25 7.35 0.24 -8.63
CA GLN A 25 7.06 1.48 -7.90
C GLN A 25 5.68 2.04 -8.29
N GLY A 26 5.38 2.10 -9.59
CA GLY A 26 4.11 2.61 -10.08
C GLY A 26 2.89 1.80 -9.61
N ALA A 27 3.05 0.50 -9.35
CA ALA A 27 1.98 -0.30 -8.75
C ALA A 27 1.74 0.15 -7.30
N VAL A 28 2.79 0.32 -6.50
CA VAL A 28 2.69 0.82 -5.12
C VAL A 28 2.06 2.20 -5.07
N THR A 29 2.45 3.12 -5.96
CA THR A 29 1.82 4.45 -6.05
C THR A 29 0.32 4.36 -6.32
N ARG A 30 -0.13 3.48 -7.24
CA ARG A 30 -1.57 3.30 -7.48
C ARG A 30 -2.29 2.69 -6.29
N TYR A 31 -1.64 1.79 -5.53
CA TYR A 31 -2.20 1.22 -4.31
C TYR A 31 -2.32 2.27 -3.20
N ALA A 32 -1.27 3.08 -3.01
CA ALA A 32 -1.23 4.18 -2.04
C ALA A 32 -2.30 5.24 -2.32
N ASN A 33 -2.50 5.59 -3.59
CA ASN A 33 -3.50 6.57 -4.01
C ASN A 33 -4.92 6.00 -4.12
N GLY A 34 -5.14 4.71 -3.84
CA GLY A 34 -6.45 4.06 -4.02
C GLY A 34 -6.91 3.90 -5.48
N ALA A 35 -6.11 4.34 -6.46
CA ALA A 35 -6.43 4.26 -7.89
C ALA A 35 -6.50 2.81 -8.41
N ARG A 36 -5.94 1.84 -7.67
CA ARG A 36 -6.00 0.42 -7.99
C ARG A 36 -6.03 -0.42 -6.72
N LEU A 37 -6.85 -1.47 -6.71
CA LEU A 37 -6.80 -2.50 -5.67
C LEU A 37 -5.67 -3.52 -5.96
N PRO A 38 -4.81 -3.83 -4.96
CA PRO A 38 -3.81 -4.87 -5.12
C PRO A 38 -4.47 -6.25 -5.23
N ARG A 39 -3.87 -7.12 -6.05
CA ARG A 39 -4.32 -8.51 -6.19
C ARG A 39 -4.13 -9.28 -4.88
N PRO A 40 -4.88 -10.37 -4.62
CA PRO A 40 -4.76 -11.15 -3.39
C PRO A 40 -3.32 -11.58 -3.06
N ALA A 41 -2.53 -11.97 -4.07
CA ALA A 41 -1.11 -12.32 -3.90
C ALA A 41 -0.27 -11.12 -3.39
N VAL A 42 -0.48 -9.94 -3.98
CA VAL A 42 0.22 -8.71 -3.57
C VAL A 42 -0.25 -8.25 -2.19
N MET A 43 -1.55 -8.40 -1.90
CA MET A 43 -2.12 -8.08 -0.59
C MET A 43 -1.49 -8.91 0.53
N ALA A 44 -1.23 -10.20 0.27
CA ALA A 44 -0.49 -11.06 1.20
C ALA A 44 0.95 -10.54 1.44
N CYS A 45 1.66 -10.17 0.37
CA CYS A 45 3.01 -9.58 0.48
C CYS A 45 3.00 -8.26 1.28
N ILE A 46 2.04 -7.37 1.01
CA ILE A 46 1.89 -6.09 1.73
C ILE A 46 1.62 -6.36 3.21
N ARG A 47 0.66 -7.24 3.53
CA ARG A 47 0.34 -7.59 4.91
C ARG A 47 1.55 -8.16 5.64
N GLN A 48 2.34 -9.00 4.98
CA GLN A 48 3.55 -9.58 5.56
C GLN A 48 4.66 -8.52 5.75
N ALA A 49 4.89 -7.67 4.76
CA ALA A 49 5.91 -6.61 4.82
C ALA A 49 5.59 -5.53 5.86
N THR A 50 4.30 -5.28 6.10
CA THR A 50 3.78 -4.30 7.07
C THR A 50 3.45 -4.92 8.43
N ALA A 51 3.74 -6.21 8.65
CA ALA A 51 3.39 -6.96 9.85
C ALA A 51 1.89 -6.85 10.26
N GLY A 52 1.00 -6.72 9.27
CA GLY A 52 -0.43 -6.57 9.47
C GLY A 52 -0.91 -5.15 9.75
N ALA A 53 -0.04 -4.14 9.71
CA ALA A 53 -0.42 -2.74 9.88
C ALA A 53 -1.32 -2.24 8.73
N VAL A 54 -1.09 -2.74 7.51
CA VAL A 54 -1.92 -2.45 6.34
C VAL A 54 -2.65 -3.73 5.93
N THR A 55 -3.98 -3.66 5.88
CA THR A 55 -4.87 -4.78 5.59
C THR A 55 -5.76 -4.49 4.39
N TYR A 56 -6.50 -5.51 3.94
CA TYR A 56 -7.40 -5.38 2.80
C TYR A 56 -8.50 -4.32 3.01
N ARG A 57 -8.96 -4.13 4.24
CA ARG A 57 -9.94 -3.11 4.60
C ARG A 57 -9.44 -1.70 4.29
N ASP A 58 -8.16 -1.44 4.56
CA ASP A 58 -7.54 -0.13 4.35
C ASP A 58 -7.45 0.28 2.88
N PHE A 59 -7.53 -0.68 1.95
CA PHE A 59 -7.60 -0.44 0.50
C PHE A 59 -9.03 -0.35 -0.03
N LEU A 60 -10.02 -0.77 0.74
CA LEU A 60 -11.44 -0.66 0.40
C LEU A 60 -12.07 0.63 0.94
N GLU A 61 -11.54 1.15 2.03
CA GLU A 61 -11.95 2.46 2.55
C GLU A 61 -11.44 3.53 1.58
N GLU A 62 -12.35 3.97 0.71
CA GLU A 62 -12.16 5.10 -0.22
C GLU A 62 -11.47 6.26 0.51
N PRO A 63 -10.60 7.03 -0.16
CA PRO A 63 -10.40 8.39 0.29
C PRO A 63 -11.78 9.03 0.27
N GLU A 64 -12.28 9.37 1.46
CA GLU A 64 -13.31 10.39 1.60
C GLU A 64 -12.81 11.57 0.76
N ALA A 65 -13.40 11.72 -0.42
CA ALA A 65 -13.14 12.84 -1.29
C ALA A 65 -13.90 14.02 -0.67
N ALA A 66 -13.19 14.85 0.06
CA ALA A 66 -13.53 16.23 0.37
C ALA A 66 -12.20 16.89 0.78
N GLU A 67 -11.67 17.91 0.12
CA GLU A 67 -12.30 19.04 -0.57
C GLU A 67 -11.32 19.62 -1.61
#